data_AF-A0A1Y0V748-F1
#
_entry.id   AF-A0A1Y0V748-F1
#
_cell.length_a   1.000
_cell.length_b   1.000
_cell.length_c   1.000
_cell.angle_alpha   90.00
_cell.angle_beta   90.00
_cell.angle_gamma   90.00
#
_symmetry.space_group_name_H-M   'P 1'
#
loop_
_entity.id
_entity.type
_entity.pdbx_description
1 polymer ?
#
loop_
_entity_poly.entity_id
_entity_poly.type
_entity_poly.pdbx_seq_one_letter_code
_entity_poly.pdbx_strand_id
1 'polypeptide(L)'
;MTSSNAISQVNLKVNTQLKENAYATLKELGTTPSDFFRDILEYVVREKKLPIKRLTVSDEDAEFYALVRERLKNPGKIHRNVDLESLLR
;
A
#
# COMPACT_ATOMS: atom_id res chain seq x y z
N MET A 1 -2.30 -15.95 25.36
CA MET A 1 -3.15 -16.53 24.31
C MET A 1 -2.31 -17.56 23.59
N THR A 2 -2.62 -18.83 23.77
CA THR A 2 -1.87 -19.95 23.20
C THR A 2 -2.02 -19.93 21.68
N SER A 3 -0.98 -19.47 20.97
CA SER A 3 -0.88 -19.66 19.52
C SER A 3 -0.83 -21.15 19.25
N SER A 4 -1.95 -21.74 18.85
CA SER A 4 -1.92 -23.07 18.25
C SER A 4 -1.12 -22.96 16.96
N ASN A 5 -0.07 -23.77 16.83
CA ASN A 5 0.69 -23.94 15.59
C ASN A 5 -0.13 -24.81 14.60
N ALA A 6 -1.42 -24.52 14.46
CA ALA A 6 -2.35 -25.26 13.61
C ALA A 6 -2.27 -24.70 12.19
N ILE A 7 -1.85 -25.54 11.25
CA ILE A 7 -1.90 -25.21 9.82
C ILE A 7 -3.38 -25.11 9.43
N SER A 8 -3.75 -23.98 8.85
CA SER A 8 -5.10 -23.71 8.35
C SER A 8 -5.05 -23.34 6.86
N GLN A 9 -6.07 -23.73 6.11
CA GLN A 9 -6.18 -23.41 4.68
C GLN A 9 -7.01 -22.15 4.46
N VAL A 10 -6.58 -21.29 3.53
CA VAL A 10 -7.33 -20.11 3.07
C VAL A 10 -7.87 -20.37 1.67
N ASN A 11 -9.18 -20.21 1.47
CA ASN A 11 -9.83 -20.34 0.16
C ASN A 11 -10.33 -18.96 -0.29
N LEU A 12 -9.90 -18.52 -1.49
CA LEU A 12 -10.25 -17.22 -2.05
C LEU A 12 -10.87 -17.39 -3.45
N LYS A 13 -12.00 -16.73 -3.68
CA LYS A 13 -12.63 -16.62 -5.01
C LYS A 13 -12.05 -15.41 -5.74
N VAL A 14 -11.56 -15.62 -6.96
CA VAL A 14 -11.05 -14.58 -7.85
C VAL A 14 -11.48 -14.87 -9.28
N ASN A 15 -11.50 -13.84 -10.13
CA ASN A 15 -11.67 -14.02 -11.56
C ASN A 15 -10.55 -14.90 -12.14
N THR A 16 -10.90 -15.83 -13.05
CA THR A 16 -9.96 -16.80 -13.63
C THR A 16 -8.82 -16.13 -14.39
N GLN A 17 -9.11 -15.13 -15.24
CA GLN A 17 -8.09 -14.41 -15.99
C GLN A 17 -7.10 -13.71 -15.05
N LEU A 18 -7.62 -13.08 -13.99
CA LEU A 18 -6.78 -12.44 -12.98
C LEU A 18 -5.87 -13.46 -12.30
N LYS A 19 -6.39 -14.64 -11.95
CA LYS A 19 -5.61 -15.72 -11.33
C LYS A 19 -4.45 -16.16 -12.23
N GLU A 20 -4.73 -16.43 -13.50
CA GLU A 20 -3.74 -16.89 -14.47
C GLU A 20 -2.64 -15.86 -14.67
N ASN A 21 -3.02 -14.59 -14.91
CA ASN A 21 -2.07 -13.50 -15.09
C ASN A 21 -1.20 -13.29 -13.84
N ALA A 22 -1.82 -13.26 -12.66
CA ALA A 22 -1.09 -13.10 -11.40
C ALA A 22 -0.09 -14.24 -11.18
N TYR A 23 -0.46 -15.48 -11.48
CA TYR A 23 0.42 -16.63 -11.28
C TYR A 23 1.61 -16.61 -12.25
N ALA A 24 1.40 -16.20 -13.50
CA ALA A 24 2.47 -16.00 -14.46
C ALA A 24 3.47 -14.93 -13.97
N THR A 25 2.97 -13.77 -13.54
CA THR A 25 3.81 -12.68 -13.03
C THR A 25 4.56 -13.07 -11.76
N LEU A 26 3.91 -13.74 -10.80
CA LEU A 26 4.58 -14.20 -9.57
C LEU A 26 5.71 -15.19 -9.89
N LYS A 27 5.51 -16.08 -10.88
CA LYS A 27 6.55 -17.00 -11.34
C LYS A 27 7.73 -16.25 -11.96
N GLU A 28 7.48 -15.24 -12.78
CA GLU A 28 8.54 -14.38 -13.35
C GLU A 28 9.33 -13.64 -12.25
N LEU A 29 8.65 -13.24 -11.17
CA LEU A 29 9.27 -12.63 -9.99
C LEU A 29 9.96 -13.63 -9.05
N GLY A 30 9.95 -14.93 -9.38
CA GLY A 30 10.62 -15.97 -8.60
C GLY A 30 9.93 -16.32 -7.28
N THR A 31 8.63 -16.02 -7.14
CA THR A 31 7.85 -16.35 -5.94
C THR A 31 6.68 -17.28 -6.24
N THR A 32 6.21 -17.99 -5.22
CA THR A 32 5.00 -18.82 -5.33
C THR A 32 3.77 -18.05 -4.85
N PRO A 33 2.56 -18.37 -5.33
CA PRO A 33 1.33 -17.78 -4.80
C PRO A 33 1.19 -17.95 -3.29
N SER A 34 1.55 -19.12 -2.76
CA SER A 34 1.46 -19.40 -1.32
C SER A 34 2.39 -18.53 -0.50
N ASP A 35 3.63 -18.32 -0.96
CA ASP A 35 4.59 -17.47 -0.26
C ASP A 35 4.16 -16.00 -0.33
N PHE A 36 3.74 -15.53 -1.50
CA PHE A 36 3.18 -14.19 -1.67
C PHE A 36 2.02 -13.90 -0.71
N PHE A 37 1.04 -14.79 -0.59
CA PHE A 37 -0.07 -14.59 0.33
C PHE A 37 0.37 -14.66 1.80
N ARG A 38 1.34 -15.52 2.14
CA ARG A 38 1.90 -15.59 3.49
C ARG A 38 2.59 -14.29 3.87
N ASP A 39 3.44 -13.77 3.01
CA ASP A 39 4.18 -12.53 3.21
C ASP A 39 3.25 -11.33 3.38
N ILE A 40 2.15 -11.27 2.61
CA ILE A 40 1.13 -10.24 2.75
C ILE A 40 0.44 -10.31 4.12
N LEU A 41 0.05 -11.51 4.56
CA LEU A 41 -0.60 -11.68 5.86
C LEU A 41 0.36 -11.29 6.99
N GLU A 42 1.62 -11.70 6.91
CA GLU A 42 2.66 -11.31 7.86
C GLU A 42 2.89 -9.80 7.89
N TYR A 43 2.94 -9.15 6.72
CA TYR A 43 3.05 -7.70 6.62
C TYR A 43 1.90 -7.00 7.34
N VAL A 44 0.65 -7.43 7.11
CA VAL A 44 -0.53 -6.82 7.72
C VAL A 44 -0.47 -6.95 9.24
N VAL A 45 -0.05 -8.11 9.76
CA VAL A 45 0.10 -8.34 11.21
C VAL A 45 1.22 -7.49 11.79
N ARG A 46 2.38 -7.42 11.12
CA ARG A 46 3.57 -6.69 11.59
C ARG A 46 3.36 -5.18 11.58
N GLU A 47 2.88 -4.64 10.47
CA GLU A 47 2.79 -3.20 10.25
C GLU A 47 1.44 -2.62 10.72
N LYS A 48 0.41 -3.45 10.89
CA LYS A 48 -0.99 -3.04 11.17
C LYS A 48 -1.58 -2.14 10.07
N LYS A 49 -1.12 -2.30 8.83
CA LYS A 49 -1.56 -1.52 7.65
C LYS A 49 -1.66 -2.44 6.44
N LEU A 50 -2.49 -2.07 5.47
CA LEU A 50 -2.53 -2.78 4.19
C LEU A 50 -1.31 -2.41 3.33
N PRO A 51 -0.65 -3.38 2.66
CA PRO A 51 0.52 -3.11 1.82
C PRO A 51 0.18 -2.29 0.58
N ILE A 52 -1.08 -2.38 0.12
CA ILE A 52 -1.60 -1.58 -0.97
C ILE A 52 -2.68 -0.65 -0.40
N LYS A 53 -2.41 0.65 -0.41
CA LYS A 53 -3.47 1.63 -0.25
C LYS A 53 -4.32 1.57 -1.51
N ARG A 54 -5.56 1.11 -1.40
CA ARG A 54 -6.58 1.44 -2.40
C ARG A 54 -6.85 2.94 -2.25
N LEU A 55 -6.01 3.74 -2.90
CA LEU A 55 -6.35 5.12 -3.17
C LEU A 55 -7.52 5.07 -4.14
N THR A 56 -8.74 5.00 -3.60
CA THR A 56 -9.83 5.71 -4.23
C THR A 56 -9.39 7.15 -4.11
N VAL A 57 -8.80 7.71 -5.17
CA VAL A 57 -8.76 9.16 -5.32
C VAL A 57 -10.24 9.51 -5.37
N SER A 58 -10.84 9.91 -4.24
CA SER A 58 -12.13 10.57 -4.31
C SER A 58 -11.92 11.79 -5.20
N ASP A 59 -12.93 12.20 -5.95
CA ASP A 59 -12.80 13.38 -6.81
C ASP A 59 -12.33 14.62 -6.02
N GLU A 60 -12.60 14.66 -4.69
CA GLU A 60 -12.07 15.67 -3.75
C GLU A 60 -10.53 15.68 -3.65
N ASP A 61 -9.88 14.52 -3.67
CA ASP A 61 -8.42 14.45 -3.51
C ASP A 61 -7.66 14.66 -4.83
N ALA A 62 -8.34 14.58 -5.98
CA ALA A 62 -7.72 14.73 -7.30
C ALA A 62 -7.09 16.12 -7.51
N GLU A 63 -7.78 17.17 -7.06
CA GLU A 63 -7.29 18.55 -7.11
C GLU A 63 -6.07 18.74 -6.20
N PHE A 64 -6.08 18.12 -5.01
CA PHE A 64 -4.94 18.15 -4.09
C PHE A 64 -3.72 17.46 -4.71
N TYR A 65 -3.89 16.31 -5.37
CA TYR A 65 -2.79 15.64 -6.07
C TYR A 65 -2.25 16.45 -7.24
N ALA A 66 -3.10 17.13 -8.00
CA ALA A 66 -2.68 18.01 -9.08
C ALA A 66 -1.82 19.16 -8.53
N LEU A 67 -2.28 19.80 -7.45
CA LEU A 67 -1.57 20.89 -6.77
C LEU A 67 -0.21 20.43 -6.21
N VAL A 68 -0.16 19.27 -5.56
CA VAL A 68 1.10 18.70 -5.04
C VAL A 68 2.08 18.44 -6.18
N ARG A 69 1.64 17.85 -7.30
CA ARG A 69 2.51 17.63 -8.47
C ARG A 69 3.03 18.93 -9.06
N GLU A 70 2.20 19.97 -9.14
CA GLU A 70 2.62 21.29 -9.62
C GLU A 70 3.67 21.92 -8.70
N ARG A 71 3.44 21.90 -7.38
CA ARG A 71 4.36 22.41 -6.36
C ARG A 71 5.68 21.63 -6.30
N LEU A 72 5.66 20.33 -6.59
CA LEU A 72 6.88 19.53 -6.67
C LEU A 72 7.72 19.85 -7.93
N LYS A 73 7.09 20.24 -9.04
CA LYS A 73 7.80 20.68 -10.25
C LYS A 73 8.45 22.05 -10.06
N ASN A 74 7.77 22.95 -9.35
CA ASN A 74 8.25 24.28 -9.01
C ASN A 74 8.27 24.46 -7.49
N PRO A 75 9.23 23.84 -6.80
CA PRO A 75 9.34 23.98 -5.35
C PRO A 75 9.72 25.43 -5.08
N GLY A 76 8.76 26.23 -4.62
CA GLY A 76 8.99 27.61 -4.21
C GLY A 76 9.93 27.70 -3.01
N LYS A 77 9.88 28.81 -2.26
CA LYS A 77 10.68 28.93 -1.03
C LYS A 77 10.19 27.92 0.01
N ILE A 78 10.98 26.86 0.21
CA ILE A 78 10.75 25.90 1.28
C ILE A 78 11.31 26.51 2.57
N HIS A 79 10.43 26.91 3.48
CA HIS A 79 10.84 27.34 4.81
C HIS A 79 11.26 26.12 5.62
N ARG A 80 12.57 25.92 5.77
CA ARG A 80 13.15 24.91 6.66
C ARG A 80 13.33 25.56 8.03
N ASN A 81 12.82 24.91 9.08
CA ASN A 81 12.83 25.37 10.48
C ASN A 81 11.82 26.49 10.79
N VAL A 82 10.53 26.21 10.64
CA VAL A 82 9.45 27.01 11.24
C VAL A 82 9.25 26.58 12.69
N ASP A 83 9.24 27.54 13.62
CA ASP A 83 8.79 27.28 14.99
C ASP A 83 7.26 27.42 15.09
N LEU A 84 6.66 26.89 16.15
CA LEU A 84 5.20 26.90 16.31
C LEU A 84 4.66 28.33 16.42
N GLU A 85 5.42 29.22 17.06
CA GLU A 85 5.11 30.65 17.21
C GLU A 85 5.02 31.38 15.85
N SER A 86 5.84 31.01 14.87
CA SER A 86 5.82 31.58 13.52
C SER A 86 4.60 31.16 12.68
N LEU A 87 3.94 30.05 13.05
CA LEU A 87 2.75 29.54 12.35
C LEU A 87 1.43 30.09 12.89
N LEU A 88 1.46 30.69 14.08
CA LEU A 88 0.28 31.21 14.77
C LEU A 88 0.13 32.73 14.63
N ARG A 89 1.01 33.39 13.87
CA ARG A 89 0.95 34.84 13.58
C ARG A 89 0.35 35.13 12.22
#